data_AF-A0A6G3XQM2-F1
#
_entry.id   AF-A0A6G3XQM2-F1
#
_cell.length_a   1.000
_cell.length_b   1.000
_cell.length_c   1.000
_cell.angle_alpha   90.00
_cell.angle_beta   90.00
_cell.angle_gamma   90.00
#
_symmetry.space_group_name_H-M   'P 1'
#
loop_
_entity.id
_entity.type
_entity.pdbx_description
1 polymer ?
#
loop_
_entity_poly.entity_id
_entity_poly.type
_entity_poly.pdbx_seq_one_letter_code
_entity_poly.pdbx_strand_id
1 'polypeptide(L)'
;LLGLFVRHGLRAENPMLPMRLFRGRAFLGINAASLLMFLGMFGSIFLLSQFLQNGLGHSPTEAGLRMLPWTGMPILVAPLAGYLSDRFGGRPVVVTGLALQAVGLALFALIIEPGVSYPAQLPALIIGGVGMALYFAPAASLVLSSVRPGEQ
;
A
#
# COMPACT_ATOMS: atom_id res chain seq x y z
N LEU A 1 -3.97 -22.03 -15.92
CA LEU A 1 -2.56 -22.02 -15.42
C LEU A 1 -2.51 -21.96 -13.90
N LEU A 2 -3.10 -20.96 -13.24
CA LEU A 2 -3.13 -20.86 -11.76
C LEU A 2 -3.72 -22.09 -11.07
N GLY A 3 -4.85 -22.63 -11.54
CA GLY A 3 -5.45 -23.84 -10.96
C GLY A 3 -4.60 -25.11 -11.09
N LEU A 4 -3.81 -25.21 -12.18
CA LEU A 4 -2.87 -26.32 -12.38
C LEU A 4 -1.63 -26.17 -11.49
N PHE A 5 -1.12 -24.94 -11.33
CA PHE A 5 -0.01 -24.63 -10.42
C PHE A 5 -0.37 -24.91 -8.97
N VAL A 6 -1.57 -24.48 -8.53
CA VAL A 6 -2.11 -24.80 -7.20
C VAL A 6 -2.23 -26.31 -6.99
N ARG A 7 -2.75 -27.04 -7.97
CA ARG A 7 -2.90 -28.51 -7.90
C ARG A 7 -1.56 -29.24 -7.88
N HIS A 8 -0.55 -28.71 -8.58
CA HIS A 8 0.80 -29.26 -8.61
C HIS A 8 1.54 -28.97 -7.29
N GLY A 9 1.47 -27.74 -6.79
CA GLY A 9 2.06 -27.34 -5.50
C GLY A 9 1.43 -28.06 -4.30
N LEU A 10 0.15 -28.42 -4.37
CA LEU A 10 -0.53 -29.25 -3.35
C LEU A 10 -0.04 -30.70 -3.30
N ARG A 11 0.60 -31.20 -4.35
CA ARG A 11 1.08 -32.59 -4.48
C ARG A 11 2.60 -32.72 -4.38
N ALA A 12 3.33 -31.62 -4.20
CA ALA A 12 4.78 -31.63 -4.03
C ALA A 12 5.15 -32.15 -2.63
N GLU A 13 6.14 -33.04 -2.54
CA GLU A 13 6.60 -33.62 -1.26
C GLU A 13 7.27 -32.61 -0.32
N ASN A 14 7.80 -31.50 -0.85
CA ASN A 14 8.34 -30.35 -0.09
C ASN A 14 7.81 -29.03 -0.69
N PRO A 15 6.57 -28.62 -0.38
CA PRO A 15 6.04 -27.37 -0.90
C PRO A 15 6.70 -26.18 -0.19
N MET A 16 7.40 -25.32 -0.94
CA MET A 16 8.00 -24.07 -0.43
C MET A 16 6.96 -23.12 0.19
N LEU A 17 5.68 -23.30 -0.14
CA LEU A 17 4.54 -22.59 0.44
C LEU A 17 3.54 -23.63 0.96
N PRO A 18 3.55 -23.94 2.27
CA PRO A 18 2.56 -24.82 2.86
C PRO A 18 1.18 -24.22 2.64
N MET A 19 0.34 -24.86 1.85
CA MET A 19 -1.02 -24.40 1.54
C MET A 19 -1.93 -24.31 2.79
N ARG A 20 -1.45 -24.85 3.93
CA ARG A 20 -2.02 -24.67 5.27
C ARG A 20 -1.96 -23.21 5.76
N LEU A 21 -0.98 -22.42 5.31
CA LEU A 21 -0.86 -21.00 5.64
C LEU A 21 -2.06 -20.19 5.11
N PHE A 22 -2.52 -20.47 3.89
CA PHE A 22 -3.72 -19.84 3.31
C PHE A 22 -5.03 -20.19 4.03
N ARG A 23 -5.06 -21.23 4.88
CA ARG A 23 -6.21 -21.50 5.76
C ARG A 23 -6.23 -20.60 6.99
N GLY A 24 -5.13 -19.92 7.30
CA GLY A 24 -5.02 -18.97 8.40
C GLY A 24 -5.61 -17.61 8.04
N ARG A 25 -6.62 -17.15 8.78
CA ARG A 25 -7.24 -15.82 8.61
C ARG A 25 -6.22 -14.67 8.68
N ALA A 26 -5.12 -14.87 9.42
CA ALA A 26 -4.01 -13.93 9.51
C ALA A 26 -3.27 -13.75 8.17
N PHE A 27 -2.96 -14.87 7.50
CA PHE A 27 -2.23 -14.88 6.24
C PHE A 27 -3.09 -14.34 5.10
N LEU A 28 -4.37 -14.73 5.03
CA LEU A 28 -5.31 -14.15 4.07
C LEU A 28 -5.49 -12.64 4.29
N GLY A 29 -5.59 -12.20 5.55
CA GLY A 29 -5.75 -10.79 5.90
C GLY A 29 -4.58 -9.93 5.44
N ILE A 30 -3.32 -10.36 5.68
CA ILE A 30 -2.15 -9.59 5.24
C ILE A 30 -2.01 -9.58 3.72
N ASN A 31 -2.31 -10.69 3.03
CA ASN A 31 -2.26 -10.73 1.57
C ASN A 31 -3.35 -9.85 0.93
N ALA A 32 -4.57 -9.84 1.48
CA ALA A 32 -5.63 -8.94 1.03
C ALA A 32 -5.27 -7.47 1.28
N ALA A 33 -4.68 -7.17 2.45
CA ALA A 33 -4.13 -5.85 2.76
C ALA A 33 -3.06 -5.42 1.74
N SER A 34 -2.11 -6.30 1.41
CA SER A 34 -1.09 -6.05 0.39
C SER A 34 -1.71 -5.79 -0.98
N LEU A 35 -2.68 -6.61 -1.38
CA LEU A 35 -3.37 -6.45 -2.65
C LEU A 35 -4.04 -5.07 -2.74
N LEU A 36 -4.80 -4.69 -1.70
CA LEU A 36 -5.50 -3.40 -1.65
C LEU A 36 -4.51 -2.23 -1.64
N MET A 37 -3.41 -2.34 -0.89
CA MET A 37 -2.38 -1.31 -0.88
C MET A 37 -1.75 -1.14 -2.26
N PHE A 38 -1.29 -2.22 -2.89
CA PHE A 38 -0.64 -2.13 -4.20
C PHE A 38 -1.60 -1.72 -5.31
N LEU A 39 -2.84 -2.20 -5.28
CA LEU A 39 -3.88 -1.78 -6.22
C LEU A 39 -4.15 -0.28 -6.08
N GLY A 40 -4.36 0.20 -4.85
CA GLY A 40 -4.57 1.62 -4.57
C GLY A 40 -3.37 2.46 -4.98
N MET A 41 -2.16 2.04 -4.61
CA MET A 41 -0.92 2.75 -4.92
C MET A 41 -0.67 2.81 -6.43
N PHE A 42 -0.52 1.68 -7.12
CA PHE A 42 -0.17 1.71 -8.54
C PHE A 42 -1.30 2.23 -9.43
N GLY A 43 -2.55 1.92 -9.08
CA GLY A 43 -3.72 2.50 -9.75
C GLY A 43 -3.73 4.02 -9.63
N SER A 44 -3.43 4.55 -8.44
CA SER A 44 -3.41 5.99 -8.20
C SER A 44 -2.19 6.68 -8.82
N ILE A 45 -0.99 6.08 -8.78
CA ILE A 45 0.18 6.60 -9.52
C ILE A 45 -0.20 6.81 -10.98
N PHE A 46 -0.78 5.79 -11.60
CA PHE A 46 -1.15 5.83 -13.01
C PHE A 46 -2.20 6.92 -13.28
N LEU A 47 -3.32 6.91 -12.57
CA LEU A 47 -4.42 7.85 -12.78
C LEU A 47 -4.02 9.30 -12.47
N LEU A 48 -3.28 9.53 -11.38
CA LEU A 48 -2.80 10.86 -11.00
C LEU A 48 -1.80 11.39 -12.02
N SER A 49 -0.92 10.53 -12.54
CA SER A 49 0.04 10.90 -13.58
C SER A 49 -0.67 11.30 -14.87
N GLN A 50 -1.69 10.53 -15.26
CA GLN A 50 -2.54 10.84 -16.40
C GLN A 50 -3.34 12.13 -16.20
N PHE A 51 -3.89 12.36 -15.01
CA PHE A 51 -4.62 13.58 -14.68
C PHE A 51 -3.71 14.81 -14.74
N LEU A 52 -2.53 14.75 -14.14
CA LEU A 52 -1.58 15.88 -14.14
C LEU A 52 -1.11 16.19 -15.57
N GLN A 53 -0.78 15.17 -16.36
CA GLN A 53 -0.23 15.36 -17.70
C GLN A 53 -1.30 15.65 -18.76
N ASN A 54 -2.29 14.77 -18.91
CA ASN A 54 -3.31 14.89 -19.95
C ASN A 54 -4.51 15.75 -19.51
N GLY A 55 -4.83 15.78 -18.21
CA GLY A 55 -5.94 16.59 -17.67
C GLY A 55 -5.57 18.05 -17.42
N LEU A 56 -4.41 18.30 -16.81
CA LEU A 56 -3.93 19.65 -16.47
C LEU A 56 -2.82 20.17 -17.41
N GLY A 57 -2.35 19.36 -18.36
CA GLY A 57 -1.35 19.78 -19.35
C GLY A 57 0.08 19.89 -18.81
N HIS A 58 0.38 19.31 -17.65
CA HIS A 58 1.73 19.36 -17.10
C HIS A 58 2.71 18.47 -17.86
N SER A 59 3.96 18.89 -17.89
CA SER A 59 5.05 18.03 -18.37
C SER A 59 5.24 16.82 -17.43
N PRO A 60 5.83 15.70 -17.91
CA PRO A 60 6.08 14.53 -17.07
C PRO A 60 6.95 14.84 -15.84
N THR A 61 7.91 15.77 -15.97
CA THR A 61 8.79 16.20 -14.88
C THR A 61 8.01 16.99 -13.82
N GLU A 62 7.15 17.92 -14.21
CA GLU A 62 6.28 18.66 -13.30
C GLU A 62 5.28 17.74 -12.58
N ALA A 63 4.71 16.76 -13.29
CA ALA A 63 3.82 15.78 -12.69
C ALA A 63 4.56 14.96 -11.61
N GLY A 64 5.78 14.53 -11.89
CA GLY A 64 6.64 13.85 -10.91
C GLY A 64 6.95 14.72 -9.69
N LEU A 65 7.31 16.00 -9.89
CA LEU A 65 7.56 16.94 -8.80
C LEU A 65 6.32 17.14 -7.90
N ARG A 66 5.13 17.20 -8.50
CA ARG A 66 3.86 17.36 -7.77
C ARG A 66 3.44 16.13 -7.00
N MET A 67 3.94 14.95 -7.36
CA MET A 67 3.73 13.71 -6.62
C MET A 67 4.67 13.56 -5.42
N LEU A 68 5.70 14.39 -5.29
CA LEU A 68 6.70 14.31 -4.20
C LEU A 68 6.11 14.33 -2.79
N PRO A 69 5.06 15.11 -2.46
CA PRO A 69 4.46 15.04 -1.14
C PRO A 69 3.95 13.63 -0.83
N TRP A 70 3.37 12.95 -1.82
CA TRP A 70 2.83 11.61 -1.62
C TRP A 70 3.93 10.56 -1.40
N THR A 71 5.00 10.59 -2.20
CA THR A 71 6.12 9.63 -2.11
C THR A 71 7.15 10.00 -1.03
N GLY A 72 7.20 11.26 -0.62
CA GLY A 72 8.09 11.77 0.42
C GLY A 72 7.59 11.51 1.84
N MET A 73 6.27 11.45 2.06
CA MET A 73 5.72 11.14 3.39
C MET A 73 6.19 9.80 3.96
N PRO A 74 6.30 8.70 3.20
CA PRO A 74 6.95 7.48 3.67
C PRO A 74 8.32 7.70 4.31
N ILE A 75 9.16 8.56 3.75
CA ILE A 75 10.50 8.86 4.30
C ILE A 75 10.38 9.58 5.65
N LEU A 76 9.49 10.56 5.73
CA LEU A 76 9.32 11.38 6.93
C LEU A 76 8.61 10.64 8.07
N VAL A 77 7.67 9.77 7.73
CA VAL A 77 6.75 9.13 8.68
C VAL A 77 7.19 7.72 9.05
N ALA A 78 8.12 7.10 8.30
CA ALA A 78 8.63 5.76 8.60
C ALA A 78 9.10 5.56 10.06
N PRO A 79 9.86 6.47 10.69
CA PRO A 79 10.27 6.30 12.09
C PRO A 79 9.08 6.28 13.05
N LEU A 80 8.10 7.15 12.83
CA LEU A 80 6.87 7.20 13.62
C LEU A 80 6.04 5.93 13.41
N ALA A 81 5.94 5.44 12.18
CA ALA A 81 5.25 4.21 11.85
C ALA A 81 5.88 2.98 12.53
N GLY A 82 7.21 2.91 12.57
CA GLY A 82 7.95 1.89 13.32
C GLY A 82 7.64 1.96 14.82
N TYR A 83 7.75 3.15 15.41
CA TYR A 83 7.42 3.36 16.83
C TYR A 83 5.98 2.96 17.17
N LEU A 84 5.01 3.34 16.33
CA LEU A 84 3.61 2.96 16.52
C LEU A 84 3.41 1.45 16.38
N SER A 85 4.12 0.80 15.46
CA SER A 85 4.09 -0.66 15.28
C SER A 85 4.63 -1.39 16.51
N ASP A 86 5.74 -0.91 17.08
CA ASP A 86 6.34 -1.53 18.26
C ASP A 86 5.45 -1.34 19.50
N ARG A 87 4.78 -0.19 19.62
CA ARG A 87 3.94 0.15 20.77
C ARG A 87 2.55 -0.49 20.73
N PHE A 88 1.90 -0.51 19.57
CA PHE A 88 0.50 -0.94 19.43
C PHE A 88 0.35 -2.28 18.68
N GLY A 89 1.46 -2.84 18.18
CA GLY A 89 1.49 -4.00 17.29
C GLY A 89 1.27 -3.61 15.82
N GLY A 90 1.87 -4.37 14.90
CA GLY A 90 1.84 -4.03 13.47
C GLY A 90 0.45 -4.08 12.83
N ARG A 91 -0.45 -4.96 13.30
CA ARG A 91 -1.80 -5.14 12.72
C ARG A 91 -2.65 -3.86 12.71
N PRO A 92 -2.92 -3.20 13.85
CA PRO A 92 -3.71 -1.96 13.87
C PRO A 92 -3.05 -0.84 13.06
N VAL A 93 -1.71 -0.80 13.02
CA VAL A 93 -0.96 0.18 12.24
C VAL A 93 -1.18 -0.02 10.72
N VAL A 94 -1.10 -1.27 10.24
CA VAL A 94 -1.41 -1.61 8.83
C VAL A 94 -2.85 -1.25 8.45
N VAL A 95 -3.83 -1.59 9.30
CA VAL A 95 -5.25 -1.29 9.03
C VAL A 95 -5.47 0.22 8.98
N THR A 96 -4.86 0.97 9.89
CA THR A 96 -4.91 2.43 9.90
C THR A 96 -4.25 3.02 8.65
N GLY A 97 -3.10 2.48 8.24
CA GLY A 97 -2.40 2.89 7.02
C GLY A 97 -3.25 2.69 5.76
N LEU A 98 -3.89 1.53 5.63
CA LEU A 98 -4.84 1.26 4.54
C LEU A 98 -6.04 2.20 4.55
N ALA A 99 -6.62 2.45 5.73
CA ALA A 99 -7.75 3.37 5.86
C ALA A 99 -7.36 4.81 5.46
N LEU A 100 -6.20 5.30 5.93
CA LEU A 100 -5.69 6.61 5.52
C LEU A 100 -5.38 6.67 4.03
N GLN A 101 -4.80 5.62 3.46
CA GLN A 101 -4.58 5.55 2.02
C GLN A 101 -5.90 5.66 1.25
N ALA A 102 -6.94 4.92 1.67
CA ALA A 102 -8.26 4.99 1.06
C ALA A 102 -8.89 6.39 1.19
N VAL A 103 -8.78 7.02 2.38
CA VAL A 103 -9.26 8.40 2.61
C VAL A 103 -8.52 9.40 1.72
N GLY A 104 -7.19 9.30 1.60
CA GLY A 104 -6.40 10.17 0.73
C GLY A 104 -6.85 10.07 -0.73
N LEU A 105 -7.10 8.86 -1.23
CA LEU A 105 -7.61 8.65 -2.58
C LEU A 105 -9.05 9.13 -2.77
N ALA A 106 -9.91 8.93 -1.78
CA ALA A 106 -11.28 9.42 -1.81
C ALA A 106 -11.32 10.95 -1.82
N LEU A 107 -10.51 11.62 -0.99
CA LEU A 107 -10.35 13.07 -1.00
C LEU A 107 -9.86 13.56 -2.36
N PHE A 108 -8.87 12.87 -2.94
CA PHE A 108 -8.39 13.22 -4.27
C PHE A 108 -9.49 13.09 -5.34
N ALA A 109 -10.27 12.01 -5.28
CA ALA A 109 -11.39 11.79 -6.19
C ALA A 109 -12.51 12.83 -6.07
N LEU A 110 -12.68 13.44 -4.89
CA LEU A 110 -13.68 14.48 -4.66
C LEU A 110 -13.26 15.86 -5.18
N ILE A 111 -11.95 16.12 -5.30
CA ILE A 111 -11.42 17.43 -5.72
C ILE A 111 -10.95 17.44 -7.19
N ILE A 112 -11.09 16.32 -7.90
CA ILE A 112 -10.53 16.15 -9.24
C ILE A 112 -11.33 16.95 -10.28
N GLU A 113 -10.87 18.17 -10.57
CA GLU A 113 -11.52 19.07 -11.52
C GLU A 113 -10.49 19.77 -12.43
N PRO A 114 -10.85 20.11 -13.67
CA PRO A 114 -10.02 20.93 -14.54
C PRO A 114 -9.72 22.28 -13.86
N GLY A 115 -8.45 22.56 -13.58
CA GLY A 115 -8.02 23.80 -12.92
C GLY A 115 -7.88 23.73 -11.40
N VAL A 116 -8.03 22.55 -10.78
CA VAL A 116 -7.80 22.38 -9.34
C VAL A 116 -6.41 22.87 -8.94
N SER A 117 -6.35 23.73 -7.92
CA SER A 117 -5.08 24.28 -7.45
C SER A 117 -4.23 23.22 -6.76
N TYR A 118 -2.91 23.30 -6.93
CA TYR A 118 -1.99 22.35 -6.30
C TYR A 118 -2.09 22.33 -4.77
N PRO A 119 -2.23 23.47 -4.05
CA PRO A 119 -2.43 23.45 -2.60
C PRO A 119 -3.66 22.67 -2.15
N ALA A 120 -4.74 22.66 -2.94
CA ALA A 120 -5.94 21.88 -2.63
C ALA A 120 -5.70 20.36 -2.74
N GLN A 121 -4.71 19.93 -3.52
CA GLN A 121 -4.32 18.52 -3.68
C GLN A 121 -3.43 18.02 -2.52
N LEU A 122 -2.68 18.92 -1.87
CA LEU A 122 -1.70 18.57 -0.83
C LEU A 122 -2.28 17.72 0.30
N PRO A 123 -3.45 18.04 0.90
CA PRO A 123 -4.01 17.23 1.99
C PRO A 123 -4.23 15.77 1.57
N ALA A 124 -4.77 15.55 0.37
CA ALA A 124 -5.03 14.21 -0.16
C ALA A 124 -3.72 13.42 -0.37
N LEU A 125 -2.70 14.07 -0.95
CA LEU A 125 -1.37 13.49 -1.17
C LEU A 125 -0.66 13.16 0.15
N ILE A 126 -0.72 14.07 1.12
CA ILE A 126 -0.10 13.89 2.43
C ILE A 126 -0.77 12.74 3.19
N ILE A 127 -2.10 12.74 3.27
CA ILE A 127 -2.87 11.69 3.95
C ILE A 127 -2.61 10.32 3.31
N GLY A 128 -2.63 10.25 1.98
CA GLY A 128 -2.30 9.03 1.25
C GLY A 128 -0.89 8.53 1.54
N GLY A 129 0.09 9.44 1.62
CA GLY A 129 1.49 9.11 1.81
C GLY A 129 1.80 8.69 3.24
N VAL A 130 1.13 9.30 4.23
CA VAL A 130 1.13 8.84 5.63
C VAL A 130 0.54 7.43 5.72
N GLY A 131 -0.57 7.17 5.03
CA GLY A 131 -1.19 5.84 4.96
C GLY A 131 -0.24 4.79 4.39
N MET A 132 0.48 5.14 3.33
CA MET A 132 1.53 4.32 2.73
C MET A 132 2.66 4.01 3.75
N ALA A 133 3.14 5.00 4.49
CA ALA A 133 4.18 4.84 5.50
C ALA A 133 3.80 3.84 6.61
N LEU A 134 2.58 3.99 7.14
CA LEU A 134 2.05 3.14 8.20
C LEU A 134 1.80 1.70 7.73
N TYR A 135 1.62 1.48 6.44
CA TYR A 135 1.56 0.12 5.89
C TYR A 135 2.96 -0.49 5.73
N PHE A 136 3.88 0.20 5.03
CA PHE A 136 5.15 -0.40 4.61
C PHE A 136 6.09 -0.68 5.79
N ALA A 137 6.10 0.15 6.83
CA ALA A 137 6.96 -0.04 7.99
C ALA A 137 6.71 -1.40 8.71
N PRO A 138 5.48 -1.75 9.12
CA PRO A 138 5.18 -3.04 9.76
C PRO A 138 4.98 -4.21 8.79
N ALA A 139 4.72 -3.97 7.49
CA ALA A 139 4.32 -5.03 6.56
C ALA A 139 5.37 -6.14 6.45
N ALA A 140 6.66 -5.80 6.33
CA ALA A 140 7.73 -6.78 6.23
C ALA A 140 7.80 -7.66 7.48
N SER A 141 7.77 -7.05 8.67
CA SER A 141 7.81 -7.77 9.95
C SER A 141 6.58 -8.65 10.16
N LEU A 142 5.39 -8.20 9.74
CA LEU A 142 4.16 -8.99 9.84
C LEU A 142 4.19 -10.21 8.93
N VAL A 143 4.70 -10.07 7.69
CA VAL A 143 4.88 -11.19 6.77
C VAL A 143 5.85 -12.22 7.38
N LEU A 144 7.02 -11.77 7.86
CA LEU A 144 8.00 -12.65 8.50
C LEU A 144 7.45 -13.35 9.74
N SER A 145 6.70 -12.64 10.59
CA SER A 145 6.07 -13.22 11.79
C SER A 145 4.95 -14.22 11.48
N SER A 146 4.40 -14.20 10.26
CA SER A 146 3.36 -15.13 9.82
C SER A 146 3.92 -16.48 9.36
N VAL A 147 5.23 -16.57 9.14
CA VAL A 147 5.96 -17.80 8.83
C VAL A 147 6.47 -18.42 10.14
N ARG A 148 6.22 -19.72 10.35
CA ARG A 148 6.54 -20.38 11.63
C ARG A 148 8.06 -20.55 11.80
N PRO A 149 8.61 -20.56 13.03
CA PRO A 149 10.05 -20.70 13.29
C PRO A 149 10.73 -21.97 12.73
N GLY A 150 9.98 -22.98 12.28
CA GLY A 150 10.52 -24.18 11.63
C GLY A 150 10.67 -24.08 10.11
N GLU A 151 10.33 -22.93 9.53
CA GLU A 151 10.44 -22.60 8.10
C GLU A 151 11.28 -21.32 7.89
N GLN A 152 11.99 -20.86 8.93
CA GLN A 152 12.95 -19.75 8.89
C GLN A 152 14.34 -20.23 8.49
#